data_AF-A0A8S3RXG5-F1
#
_entry.id   AF-A0A8S3RXG5-F1
#
_cell.length_a   1.000
_cell.length_b   1.000
_cell.length_c   1.000
_cell.angle_alpha   90.00
_cell.angle_beta   90.00
_cell.angle_gamma   90.00
#
_symmetry.space_group_name_H-M   'P 1'
#
loop_
_entity.id
_entity.type
_entity.pdbx_description
1 polymer ?
#
loop_
_entity_poly.entity_id
_entity_poly.type
_entity_poly.pdbx_seq_one_letter_code
_entity_poly.pdbx_strand_id
1 'polypeptide(L)'
;MTYQSQVTMGPDWDHADIETIPDPSDLELPKTVVIDNNEELSVVVFDIETTGFGYDSEIVQLSAVCDKGEFDKYIIPTKPIHPKATEVTHLFSTGTRLYYKGQQLKTEPKENVFNSFIDWLPKNALLVAHNCKQFDAKILVSQMQPLASTFLENLKDHIKSYSQSSLAKDILKTTYNAHNALDDVKILKQLIEVDITKEQLIENSFEVNEIERQLQMFNAKKHLLVSYNGVIREKVMSKALCDRAAGSGLSFEHIKSSFRRAGQDGVRSIFAEKTSNGNQGSVIRRKL
;
A
#
# COMPACT_ATOMS: atom_id res chain seq x y z
N MET A 1 18.63 43.79 -20.75
CA MET A 1 18.46 42.83 -19.65
C MET A 1 17.57 41.71 -20.17
N THR A 2 18.18 40.59 -20.54
CA THR A 2 17.50 39.45 -21.17
C THR A 2 17.59 38.31 -20.17
N TYR A 3 16.45 37.92 -19.61
CA TYR A 3 16.37 36.85 -18.62
C TYR A 3 16.31 35.51 -19.36
N GLN A 4 17.32 34.67 -19.19
CA GLN A 4 17.30 33.26 -19.60
C GLN A 4 16.88 32.42 -18.39
N SER A 5 15.79 31.65 -18.50
CA SER A 5 15.48 30.59 -17.56
C SER A 5 15.89 29.24 -18.17
N GLN A 6 17.05 28.73 -17.75
CA GLN A 6 17.38 27.32 -17.89
C GLN A 6 16.71 26.58 -16.74
N VAL A 7 15.71 25.76 -17.05
CA VAL A 7 15.26 24.68 -16.17
C VAL A 7 15.69 23.39 -16.87
N THR A 8 16.71 22.76 -16.32
CA THR A 8 17.15 21.41 -16.66
C THR A 8 16.03 20.43 -16.29
N MET A 9 15.45 19.78 -17.30
CA MET A 9 14.55 18.65 -17.09
C MET A 9 15.38 17.41 -16.70
N GLY A 10 14.91 16.69 -15.67
CA GLY A 10 15.39 15.35 -15.31
C GLY A 10 14.93 14.29 -16.33
N PRO A 11 15.33 13.02 -16.15
CA PRO A 11 15.61 12.08 -17.23
C PRO A 11 14.39 11.77 -18.10
N ASP A 12 14.69 11.68 -19.39
CA ASP A 12 13.81 11.54 -20.55
C ASP A 12 12.65 10.54 -20.35
N TRP A 13 11.46 11.08 -20.11
CA TRP A 13 10.24 10.45 -20.59
C TRP A 13 10.10 10.88 -22.04
N ASP A 14 10.39 9.93 -22.93
CA ASP A 14 10.37 10.11 -24.38
C ASP A 14 9.07 10.83 -24.81
N HIS A 15 9.21 11.93 -25.56
CA HIS A 15 8.10 12.81 -25.94
C HIS A 15 7.08 12.16 -26.91
N ALA A 16 7.26 10.87 -27.23
CA ALA A 16 6.42 10.09 -28.13
C ALA A 16 5.02 9.78 -27.56
N ASP A 17 4.86 9.73 -26.23
CA ASP A 17 3.59 9.32 -25.60
C ASP A 17 2.50 10.42 -25.55
N ILE A 18 2.80 11.66 -25.99
CA ILE A 18 1.86 12.79 -25.91
C ILE A 18 0.79 12.74 -27.02
N GLU A 19 1.03 11.99 -28.09
CA GLU A 19 0.11 11.91 -29.23
C GLU A 19 -1.00 10.88 -29.02
N THR A 20 -0.76 9.78 -28.31
CA THR A 20 -1.76 8.71 -28.11
C THR A 20 -2.40 8.82 -26.74
N ILE A 21 -3.74 8.80 -26.69
CA ILE A 21 -4.47 8.66 -25.42
C ILE A 21 -4.33 7.19 -25.01
N PRO A 22 -3.80 6.87 -23.82
CA PRO A 22 -3.67 5.48 -23.39
C PRO A 22 -5.05 4.85 -23.24
N ASP A 23 -5.19 3.59 -23.67
CA ASP A 23 -6.41 2.82 -23.45
C ASP A 23 -6.71 2.74 -21.94
N PRO A 24 -8.00 2.67 -21.53
CA PRO A 24 -8.36 2.43 -20.14
C PRO A 24 -7.61 1.20 -19.64
N SER A 25 -6.96 1.30 -18.47
CA SER A 25 -6.22 0.18 -17.90
C SER A 25 -7.16 -1.03 -17.69
N ASP A 26 -7.07 -2.00 -18.60
CA ASP A 26 -7.75 -3.29 -18.54
C ASP A 26 -6.95 -4.22 -17.64
N LEU A 27 -7.29 -4.28 -16.37
CA LEU A 27 -6.59 -5.15 -15.43
C LEU A 27 -7.61 -5.89 -14.56
N GLU A 28 -8.12 -6.98 -15.14
CA GLU A 28 -8.65 -8.07 -14.34
C GLU A 28 -7.53 -8.59 -13.43
N LEU A 29 -7.83 -8.65 -12.14
CA LEU A 29 -6.95 -9.24 -11.14
C LEU A 29 -6.97 -10.77 -11.32
N PRO A 30 -5.83 -11.44 -11.58
CA PRO A 30 -5.76 -12.88 -11.43
C PRO A 30 -6.10 -13.21 -9.97
N LYS A 31 -7.13 -14.03 -9.74
CA LYS A 31 -7.65 -14.34 -8.41
C LYS A 31 -7.01 -15.57 -7.77
N THR A 32 -6.04 -16.20 -8.43
CA THR A 32 -5.64 -17.55 -8.03
C THR A 32 -4.17 -17.59 -7.67
N VAL A 33 -3.92 -17.65 -6.37
CA VAL A 33 -2.63 -18.05 -5.80
C VAL A 33 -2.36 -19.50 -6.20
N VAL A 34 -1.26 -19.72 -6.94
CA VAL A 34 -0.81 -21.06 -7.32
C VAL A 34 0.20 -21.54 -6.29
N ILE A 35 -0.23 -22.42 -5.39
CA ILE A 35 0.66 -23.05 -4.41
C ILE A 35 1.41 -24.19 -5.10
N ASP A 36 2.73 -24.22 -4.96
CA ASP A 36 3.52 -25.40 -5.32
C ASP A 36 3.19 -26.54 -4.34
N ASN A 37 2.49 -27.56 -4.83
CA ASN A 37 2.06 -28.72 -4.04
C ASN A 37 3.21 -29.57 -3.49
N ASN A 38 4.48 -29.24 -3.80
CA ASN A 38 5.64 -30.04 -3.40
C ASN A 38 6.30 -29.63 -2.07
N GLU A 39 6.00 -28.45 -1.49
CA GLU A 39 6.46 -28.10 -0.13
C GLU A 39 5.30 -27.58 0.74
N GLU A 40 5.36 -27.89 2.05
CA GLU A 40 4.30 -27.54 3.01
C GLU A 40 4.21 -26.01 3.22
N LEU A 41 3.02 -25.45 3.01
CA LEU A 41 2.75 -24.04 3.24
C LEU A 41 2.76 -23.70 4.74
N SER A 42 3.62 -22.77 5.12
CA SER A 42 3.74 -22.26 6.48
C SER A 42 3.03 -20.92 6.62
N VAL A 43 2.10 -20.83 7.57
CA VAL A 43 1.41 -19.57 7.91
C VAL A 43 2.31 -18.75 8.82
N VAL A 44 2.58 -17.51 8.43
CA VAL A 44 3.41 -16.56 9.17
C VAL A 44 2.57 -15.32 9.45
N VAL A 45 2.21 -15.11 10.70
CA VAL A 45 1.44 -13.93 11.10
C VAL A 45 2.42 -12.78 11.33
N PHE A 46 2.22 -11.64 10.68
CA PHE A 46 3.10 -10.48 10.81
C PHE A 46 2.32 -9.19 11.05
N ASP A 47 3.01 -8.20 11.59
CA ASP A 47 2.50 -6.85 11.80
C ASP A 47 3.68 -5.86 11.74
N ILE A 48 3.38 -4.62 11.35
CA ILE A 48 4.39 -3.55 11.30
C ILE A 48 3.91 -2.31 12.03
N GLU A 49 4.79 -1.74 12.85
CA GLU A 49 4.63 -0.36 13.27
C GLU A 49 5.38 0.56 12.31
N THR A 50 4.80 1.71 12.00
CA THR A 50 5.40 2.64 11.05
C THR A 50 5.43 4.08 11.58
N THR A 51 6.22 4.93 10.94
CA THR A 51 6.30 6.36 11.27
C THR A 51 4.97 7.12 11.07
N GLY A 52 3.95 6.55 10.41
CA GLY A 52 2.75 7.27 10.02
C GLY A 52 1.63 6.38 9.48
N PHE A 53 0.76 6.96 8.64
CA PHE A 53 -0.42 6.26 8.09
C PHE A 53 -0.45 6.25 6.55
N GLY A 54 0.54 6.88 5.93
CA GLY A 54 0.66 6.98 4.47
C GLY A 54 1.63 5.94 3.89
N TYR A 55 1.58 5.74 2.57
CA TYR A 55 2.49 4.81 1.87
C TYR A 55 3.96 5.24 1.88
N ASP A 56 4.25 6.49 2.22
CA ASP A 56 5.61 6.97 2.39
C ASP A 56 6.19 6.61 3.76
N SER A 57 5.40 6.05 4.69
CA SER A 57 5.82 5.71 6.06
C SER A 57 6.95 4.69 6.08
N GLU A 58 7.89 4.85 7.01
CA GLU A 58 8.98 3.90 7.23
C GLU A 58 8.58 2.90 8.32
N ILE A 59 8.98 1.64 8.14
CA ILE A 59 8.83 0.59 9.15
C ILE A 59 9.75 0.92 10.33
N VAL A 60 9.20 0.90 11.56
CA VAL A 60 9.95 1.11 12.81
C VAL A 60 9.97 -0.13 13.70
N GLN A 61 9.01 -1.03 13.55
CA GLN A 61 8.99 -2.36 14.14
C GLN A 61 8.46 -3.34 13.09
N LEU A 62 9.12 -4.49 12.96
CA LEU A 62 8.64 -5.63 12.19
C LEU A 62 8.59 -6.83 13.12
N SER A 63 7.39 -7.34 13.34
CA SER A 63 7.16 -8.51 14.17
C SER A 63 6.45 -9.60 13.39
N ALA A 64 6.82 -10.85 13.64
CA ALA A 64 6.14 -12.00 13.06
C ALA A 64 6.20 -13.21 13.98
N VAL A 65 5.21 -14.10 13.86
CA VAL A 65 5.13 -15.38 14.56
C VAL A 65 4.72 -16.47 13.58
N CYS A 66 5.43 -17.59 13.65
CA CYS A 66 5.05 -18.84 13.00
C CYS A 66 5.46 -20.02 13.89
N ASP A 67 5.40 -21.24 13.39
CA ASP A 67 5.76 -22.43 14.18
C ASP A 67 7.27 -22.53 14.46
N LYS A 68 8.10 -21.83 13.69
CA LYS A 68 9.55 -21.68 13.93
C LYS A 68 9.86 -20.80 15.15
N GLY A 69 8.92 -19.95 15.57
CA GLY A 69 9.08 -19.04 16.72
C GLY A 69 8.67 -17.61 16.40
N GLU A 70 9.34 -16.66 17.05
CA GLU A 70 9.05 -15.24 16.98
C GLU A 70 10.19 -14.49 16.29
N PHE A 71 9.84 -13.48 15.48
CA PHE A 71 10.73 -12.46 14.95
C PHE A 71 10.23 -11.12 15.47
N ASP A 72 11.09 -10.34 16.12
CA ASP A 72 10.75 -8.98 16.58
C ASP A 72 11.98 -8.08 16.47
N LYS A 73 11.94 -7.11 15.57
CA LYS A 73 13.05 -6.22 15.28
C LYS A 73 12.59 -4.78 15.13
N TYR A 74 13.43 -3.87 15.60
CA TYR A 74 13.20 -2.43 15.54
C TYR A 74 14.19 -1.75 14.61
N ILE A 75 13.70 -0.78 13.85
CA ILE A 75 14.46 0.01 12.88
C ILE A 75 14.43 1.46 13.33
N ILE A 76 15.57 2.14 13.30
CA ILE A 76 15.62 3.59 13.50
C ILE A 76 15.10 4.28 12.23
N PRO A 77 13.98 5.04 12.29
CA PRO A 77 13.49 5.73 11.11
C PRO A 77 14.39 6.93 10.78
N THR A 78 14.48 7.28 9.51
CA THR A 78 15.16 8.48 9.02
C THR A 78 14.31 9.74 9.21
N LYS A 79 12.99 9.57 9.34
CA LYS A 79 12.04 10.65 9.57
C LYS A 79 11.36 10.58 10.94
N PRO A 80 10.87 11.71 11.49
CA PRO A 80 10.12 11.71 12.74
C PRO A 80 8.87 10.84 12.65
N ILE A 81 8.57 10.14 13.75
CA ILE A 81 7.29 9.45 13.92
C ILE A 81 6.20 10.51 14.10
N HIS A 82 5.13 10.40 13.32
CA HIS A 82 4.00 11.31 13.38
C HIS A 82 3.40 11.31 14.80
N PRO A 83 3.04 12.48 15.39
CA PRO A 83 2.57 12.53 16.78
C PRO A 83 1.41 11.59 17.10
N LYS A 84 0.48 11.43 16.14
CA LYS A 84 -0.65 10.48 16.27
C LYS A 84 -0.22 9.01 16.20
N ALA A 85 0.84 8.67 15.47
CA ALA A 85 1.42 7.33 15.48
C ALA A 85 2.12 7.07 16.82
N THR A 86 2.84 8.06 17.38
CA THR A 86 3.41 7.98 18.73
C THR A 86 2.35 7.82 19.82
N GLU A 87 1.21 8.52 19.72
CA GLU A 87 0.11 8.39 20.69
C GLU A 87 -0.44 6.97 20.76
N VAL A 88 -0.53 6.31 19.59
CA VAL A 88 -1.11 4.98 19.43
C VAL A 88 -0.10 3.89 19.81
N THR A 89 1.10 3.94 19.24
CA THR A 89 2.15 2.90 19.37
C THR A 89 3.07 3.09 20.57
N HIS A 90 3.05 4.27 21.18
CA HIS A 90 4.02 4.71 22.18
C HIS A 90 5.48 4.71 21.70
N LEU A 91 5.71 4.64 20.38
CA LEU A 91 7.02 4.76 19.76
C LEU A 91 7.34 6.22 19.44
N PHE A 92 8.54 6.65 19.82
CA PHE A 92 9.09 7.93 19.37
C PHE A 92 10.58 7.83 19.08
N SER A 93 11.07 8.64 18.14
CA SER A 93 12.48 8.70 17.74
C SER A 93 13.09 10.05 18.07
N THR A 94 14.34 10.05 18.53
CA THR A 94 15.18 11.26 18.70
C THR A 94 16.24 11.35 17.60
N GLY A 95 15.95 10.80 16.41
CA GLY A 95 16.83 10.76 15.24
C GLY A 95 17.85 9.63 15.27
N THR A 96 18.55 9.42 16.39
CA THR A 96 19.55 8.34 16.53
C THR A 96 19.12 7.20 17.43
N ARG A 97 17.98 7.35 18.11
CA ARG A 97 17.48 6.39 19.09
C ARG A 97 15.96 6.27 18.96
N LEU A 98 15.48 5.04 19.08
CA LEU A 98 14.06 4.72 19.16
C LEU A 98 13.70 4.37 20.61
N TYR A 99 12.52 4.79 21.04
CA TYR A 99 12.02 4.56 22.38
C TYR A 99 10.60 3.99 22.32
N TYR A 100 10.29 3.10 23.27
CA TYR A 100 8.96 2.58 23.53
C TYR A 100 8.59 2.85 24.99
N LYS A 101 7.49 3.57 25.23
CA LYS A 101 7.06 3.97 26.59
C LYS A 101 8.19 4.59 27.44
N GLY A 102 9.04 5.38 26.79
CA GLY A 102 10.19 6.05 27.41
C GLY A 102 11.45 5.20 27.59
N GLN A 103 11.40 3.90 27.30
CA GLN A 103 12.56 3.01 27.35
C GLN A 103 13.24 2.95 25.98
N GLN A 104 14.57 3.09 25.97
CA GLN A 104 15.34 3.01 24.73
C GLN A 104 15.34 1.57 24.20
N LEU A 105 14.99 1.42 22.92
CA LEU A 105 15.00 0.14 22.22
C LEU A 105 16.35 -0.11 21.55
N LYS A 106 16.70 -1.39 21.41
CA LYS A 106 17.79 -1.82 20.53
C LYS A 106 17.28 -1.83 19.09
N THR A 107 17.92 -1.06 18.22
CA THR A 107 17.58 -0.99 16.80
C THR A 107 18.67 -1.59 15.94
N GLU A 108 18.30 -2.04 14.75
CA GLU A 108 19.22 -2.52 13.71
C GLU A 108 19.01 -1.73 12.41
N PRO A 109 20.04 -1.67 11.52
CA PRO A 109 19.87 -1.08 10.20
C PRO A 109 18.75 -1.77 9.42
N LYS A 110 17.95 -1.00 8.69
CA LYS A 110 16.81 -1.47 7.89
C LYS A 110 17.14 -2.70 7.04
N GLU A 111 18.24 -2.63 6.29
CA GLU A 111 18.68 -3.73 5.41
C GLU A 111 19.00 -5.01 6.19
N ASN A 112 19.57 -4.91 7.40
CA ASN A 112 19.86 -6.08 8.24
C ASN A 112 18.57 -6.72 8.75
N VAL A 113 17.59 -5.90 9.15
CA VAL A 113 16.28 -6.39 9.59
C VAL A 113 15.58 -7.12 8.44
N PHE A 114 15.57 -6.54 7.25
CA PHE A 114 14.93 -7.16 6.08
C PHE A 114 15.61 -8.45 5.64
N ASN A 115 16.94 -8.47 5.53
CA ASN A 115 17.68 -9.69 5.19
C ASN A 115 17.46 -10.79 6.24
N SER A 116 17.55 -10.44 7.53
CA SER A 116 17.30 -11.42 8.59
C SER A 116 15.85 -11.90 8.64
N PHE A 117 14.89 -11.09 8.22
CA PHE A 117 13.50 -11.50 8.09
C PHE A 117 13.32 -12.49 6.94
N ILE A 118 13.88 -12.19 5.76
CA ILE A 118 13.86 -13.09 4.60
C ILE A 118 14.53 -14.43 4.94
N ASP A 119 15.69 -14.41 5.61
CA ASP A 119 16.38 -15.63 6.06
C ASP A 119 15.59 -16.39 7.15
N TRP A 120 14.79 -15.67 7.94
CA TRP A 120 13.97 -16.26 8.98
C TRP A 120 12.70 -16.93 8.42
N LEU A 121 12.14 -16.41 7.32
CA LEU A 121 10.93 -16.94 6.71
C LEU A 121 11.08 -18.41 6.26
N PRO A 122 10.04 -19.23 6.41
CA PRO A 122 9.94 -20.51 5.71
C PRO A 122 9.98 -20.29 4.19
N LYS A 123 10.45 -21.30 3.43
CA LYS A 123 10.51 -21.22 1.96
C LYS A 123 9.15 -20.92 1.33
N ASN A 124 8.12 -21.68 1.74
CA ASN A 124 6.73 -21.48 1.33
C ASN A 124 5.95 -20.78 2.44
N ALA A 125 6.02 -19.45 2.48
CA ALA A 125 5.37 -18.64 3.50
C ALA A 125 4.07 -17.99 2.98
N LEU A 126 2.98 -18.16 3.73
CA LEU A 126 1.79 -17.31 3.63
C LEU A 126 1.85 -16.28 4.75
N LEU A 127 2.19 -15.04 4.40
CA LEU A 127 2.21 -13.91 5.31
C LEU A 127 0.79 -13.40 5.56
N VAL A 128 0.37 -13.38 6.82
CA VAL A 128 -0.98 -13.00 7.22
C VAL A 128 -0.91 -11.78 8.14
N ALA A 129 -1.68 -10.73 7.83
CA ALA A 129 -1.82 -9.57 8.70
C ALA A 129 -3.27 -9.07 8.75
N HIS A 130 -3.62 -8.37 9.82
CA HIS A 130 -4.94 -7.76 9.94
C HIS A 130 -5.01 -6.52 9.03
N ASN A 131 -5.95 -6.47 8.08
CA ASN A 131 -6.05 -5.38 7.09
C ASN A 131 -4.83 -5.28 6.14
N CYS A 132 -4.12 -6.40 5.94
CA CYS A 132 -2.84 -6.50 5.21
C CYS A 132 -2.82 -5.75 3.87
N LYS A 133 -3.80 -6.02 3.00
CA LYS A 133 -3.84 -5.48 1.62
C LYS A 133 -3.97 -3.96 1.56
N GLN A 134 -4.56 -3.34 2.59
CA GLN A 134 -4.78 -1.90 2.61
C GLN A 134 -3.54 -1.13 3.09
N PHE A 135 -2.71 -1.74 3.94
CA PHE A 135 -1.61 -1.05 4.60
C PHE A 135 -0.31 -1.87 4.62
N ASP A 136 -0.23 -2.93 5.43
CA ASP A 136 1.01 -3.65 5.76
C ASP A 136 1.72 -4.19 4.53
N ALA A 137 0.96 -4.85 3.65
CA ALA A 137 1.48 -5.41 2.40
C ALA A 137 2.14 -4.34 1.53
N LYS A 138 1.50 -3.17 1.40
CA LYS A 138 2.00 -2.09 0.52
C LYS A 138 3.28 -1.49 1.08
N ILE A 139 3.34 -1.25 2.39
CA ILE A 139 4.55 -0.74 3.03
C ILE A 139 5.68 -1.77 2.93
N LEU A 140 5.41 -3.02 3.29
CA LEU A 140 6.41 -4.10 3.29
C LEU A 140 6.97 -4.33 1.89
N VAL A 141 6.12 -4.56 0.88
CA VAL A 141 6.53 -4.79 -0.52
C VAL A 141 7.23 -3.58 -1.13
N SER A 142 6.88 -2.35 -0.72
CA SER A 142 7.56 -1.14 -1.21
C SER A 142 8.99 -0.97 -0.65
N GLN A 143 9.30 -1.60 0.48
CA GLN A 143 10.58 -1.41 1.18
C GLN A 143 11.48 -2.64 1.17
N MET A 144 10.91 -3.82 1.04
CA MET A 144 11.60 -5.10 1.15
C MET A 144 11.45 -5.90 -0.14
N GLN A 145 12.52 -5.94 -0.92
CA GLN A 145 12.60 -6.66 -2.19
C GLN A 145 13.93 -7.42 -2.27
N PRO A 146 13.95 -8.68 -2.72
CA PRO A 146 12.81 -9.49 -3.18
C PRO A 146 12.05 -10.18 -2.02
N LEU A 147 10.72 -10.19 -2.12
CA LEU A 147 9.81 -10.99 -1.27
C LEU A 147 9.28 -12.25 -2.01
N ALA A 148 10.02 -12.68 -3.03
CA ALA A 148 9.62 -13.76 -3.93
C ALA A 148 9.18 -15.01 -3.15
N SER A 149 8.21 -15.76 -3.68
CA SER A 149 7.62 -16.99 -3.09
C SER A 149 6.68 -16.79 -1.90
N THR A 150 6.34 -15.56 -1.53
CA THR A 150 5.40 -15.27 -0.44
C THR A 150 4.00 -14.94 -0.95
N PHE A 151 2.98 -15.51 -0.31
CA PHE A 151 1.59 -15.11 -0.48
C PHE A 151 1.17 -14.21 0.68
N LEU A 152 0.23 -13.30 0.46
CA LEU A 152 -0.26 -12.38 1.48
C LEU A 152 -1.76 -12.55 1.70
N GLU A 153 -2.23 -12.40 2.93
CA GLU A 153 -3.65 -12.62 3.27
C GLU A 153 -4.29 -11.42 3.97
N ASN A 154 -5.53 -11.09 3.56
CA ASN A 154 -6.30 -9.98 4.12
C ASN A 154 -7.44 -10.46 5.05
N LEU A 155 -7.14 -10.61 6.33
CA LEU A 155 -8.12 -11.09 7.32
C LEU A 155 -9.33 -10.17 7.55
N LYS A 156 -9.30 -8.93 7.05
CA LYS A 156 -10.43 -8.00 7.19
C LYS A 156 -11.69 -8.49 6.44
N ASP A 157 -11.53 -9.31 5.42
CA ASP A 157 -12.66 -9.80 4.62
C ASP A 157 -13.32 -11.04 5.27
N HIS A 158 -12.58 -11.77 6.10
CA HIS A 158 -13.08 -12.89 6.89
C HIS A 158 -13.79 -12.48 8.18
N ILE A 159 -13.29 -11.42 8.81
CA ILE A 159 -13.80 -10.98 10.09
C ILE A 159 -14.61 -9.72 9.87
N LYS A 160 -15.94 -9.78 10.12
CA LYS A 160 -16.82 -8.60 10.07
C LYS A 160 -16.11 -7.43 10.75
N SER A 161 -15.99 -6.30 10.06
CA SER A 161 -15.15 -5.15 10.45
C SER A 161 -15.21 -4.81 11.96
N TYR A 162 -14.25 -5.35 12.71
CA TYR A 162 -13.98 -5.06 14.12
C TYR A 162 -12.47 -4.89 14.28
N SER A 163 -12.03 -3.99 15.17
CA SER A 163 -10.61 -3.88 15.50
C SER A 163 -10.11 -5.20 16.09
N GLN A 164 -8.83 -5.54 15.88
CA GLN A 164 -8.22 -6.74 16.48
C GLN A 164 -8.41 -6.77 18.00
N SER A 165 -8.28 -5.63 18.68
CA SER A 165 -8.57 -5.46 20.10
C SER A 165 -10.01 -5.82 20.50
N SER A 166 -11.00 -5.51 19.66
CA SER A 166 -12.39 -5.89 19.89
C SER A 166 -12.57 -7.41 19.72
N LEU A 167 -11.93 -7.98 18.70
CA LEU A 167 -11.98 -9.42 18.42
C LEU A 167 -11.33 -10.23 19.53
N ALA A 168 -10.17 -9.81 20.03
CA ALA A 168 -9.50 -10.42 21.16
C ALA A 168 -10.41 -10.44 22.41
N LYS A 169 -11.11 -9.34 22.66
CA LYS A 169 -12.05 -9.23 23.78
C LYS A 169 -13.28 -10.10 23.59
N ASP A 170 -13.85 -10.13 22.40
CA ASP A 170 -15.12 -10.79 22.15
C ASP A 170 -14.98 -12.30 21.92
N ILE A 171 -13.90 -12.74 21.29
CA ILE A 171 -13.64 -14.14 20.95
C ILE A 171 -12.72 -14.80 21.98
N LEU A 172 -11.53 -14.25 22.21
CA LEU A 172 -10.53 -14.81 23.12
C LEU A 172 -10.79 -14.45 24.59
N LYS A 173 -11.75 -13.57 24.86
CA LYS A 173 -12.07 -13.05 26.21
C LYS A 173 -10.85 -12.42 26.90
N THR A 174 -9.96 -11.80 26.11
CA THR A 174 -8.72 -11.20 26.60
C THR A 174 -8.56 -9.76 26.14
N THR A 175 -7.67 -9.03 26.81
CA THR A 175 -7.18 -7.72 26.39
C THR A 175 -5.67 -7.77 26.34
N TYR A 176 -5.06 -7.01 25.45
CA TYR A 176 -3.62 -7.00 25.27
C TYR A 176 -3.13 -5.58 24.99
N ASN A 177 -1.81 -5.44 24.93
CA ASN A 177 -1.14 -4.20 24.60
C ASN A 177 -1.16 -3.99 23.08
N ALA A 178 -2.34 -3.63 22.56
CA ALA A 178 -2.53 -3.28 21.15
C ALA A 178 -1.60 -2.12 20.75
N HIS A 179 -1.19 -2.11 19.49
CA HIS A 179 -0.19 -1.18 18.95
C HIS A 179 1.21 -1.46 19.49
N ASN A 180 1.48 -2.75 19.67
CA ASN A 180 2.81 -3.32 19.77
C ASN A 180 2.80 -4.52 18.83
N ALA A 181 3.54 -4.42 17.73
CA ALA A 181 3.45 -5.41 16.66
C ALA A 181 3.64 -6.85 17.14
N LEU A 182 4.50 -7.11 18.15
CA LEU A 182 4.70 -8.46 18.69
C LEU A 182 3.46 -8.97 19.44
N ASP A 183 2.83 -8.13 20.26
CA ASP A 183 1.60 -8.51 20.95
C ASP A 183 0.43 -8.68 19.96
N ASP A 184 0.35 -7.80 18.94
CA ASP A 184 -0.64 -7.88 17.86
C ASP A 184 -0.52 -9.19 17.06
N VAL A 185 0.68 -9.62 16.65
CA VAL A 185 0.82 -10.89 15.91
C VAL A 185 0.51 -12.12 16.76
N LYS A 186 0.78 -12.08 18.07
CA LYS A 186 0.48 -13.20 18.99
C LYS A 186 -1.02 -13.37 19.17
N ILE A 187 -1.74 -12.26 19.31
CA ILE A 187 -3.20 -12.27 19.42
C ILE A 187 -3.84 -12.65 18.10
N LEU A 188 -3.32 -12.13 16.99
CA LEU A 188 -3.81 -12.49 15.67
C LEU A 188 -3.60 -13.97 15.35
N LYS A 189 -2.46 -14.56 15.71
CA LYS A 189 -2.25 -16.02 15.60
C LYS A 189 -3.31 -16.80 16.36
N GLN A 190 -3.58 -16.44 17.61
CA GLN A 190 -4.64 -17.09 18.40
C GLN A 190 -6.02 -16.93 17.76
N LEU A 191 -6.34 -15.74 17.20
CA LEU A 191 -7.62 -15.52 16.52
C LEU A 191 -7.78 -16.39 15.27
N ILE A 192 -6.71 -16.56 14.49
CA ILE A 192 -6.70 -17.44 13.31
C ILE A 192 -6.93 -18.89 13.73
N GLU A 193 -6.21 -19.35 14.76
CA GLU A 193 -6.29 -20.74 15.26
C GLU A 193 -7.67 -21.12 15.82
N VAL A 194 -8.51 -20.14 16.19
CA VAL A 194 -9.85 -20.40 16.73
C VAL A 194 -10.86 -20.83 15.65
N ASP A 195 -10.86 -20.20 14.47
CA ASP A 195 -11.96 -20.39 13.49
C ASP A 195 -11.57 -20.18 12.03
N ILE A 196 -10.27 -20.10 11.71
CA ILE A 196 -9.81 -19.90 10.32
C ILE A 196 -8.93 -21.07 9.91
N THR A 197 -9.39 -21.81 8.90
CA THR A 197 -8.67 -22.93 8.29
C THR A 197 -7.57 -22.44 7.35
N LYS A 198 -6.55 -23.28 7.11
CA LYS A 198 -5.50 -22.96 6.14
C LYS A 198 -6.08 -22.77 4.73
N GLU A 199 -7.08 -23.55 4.37
CA GLU A 199 -7.78 -23.48 3.08
C GLU A 199 -8.44 -22.11 2.89
N GLN A 200 -9.12 -21.58 3.91
CA GLN A 200 -9.72 -20.24 3.86
C GLN A 200 -8.66 -19.13 3.70
N LEU A 201 -7.52 -19.24 4.40
CA LEU A 201 -6.42 -18.29 4.25
C LEU A 201 -5.86 -18.33 2.82
N ILE A 202 -5.74 -19.52 2.23
CA ILE A 202 -5.26 -19.69 0.86
C ILE A 202 -6.25 -19.08 -0.14
N GLU A 203 -7.54 -19.37 0.00
CA GLU A 203 -8.60 -18.90 -0.91
C GLU A 203 -8.71 -17.37 -0.98
N ASN A 204 -8.29 -16.67 0.08
CA ASN A 204 -8.38 -15.21 0.16
C ASN A 204 -7.03 -14.51 -0.02
N SER A 205 -5.97 -15.31 -0.16
CA SER A 205 -4.62 -14.81 -0.34
C SER A 205 -4.41 -14.19 -1.73
N PHE A 206 -3.37 -13.37 -1.84
CA PHE A 206 -2.95 -12.71 -3.06
C PHE A 206 -1.44 -12.74 -3.20
N GLU A 207 -0.97 -12.63 -4.44
CA GLU A 207 0.47 -12.61 -4.74
C GLU A 207 1.09 -11.23 -4.48
N VAL A 208 2.38 -11.23 -4.12
CA VAL A 208 3.19 -10.01 -3.99
C VAL A 208 3.17 -9.18 -5.29
N ASN A 209 3.18 -9.82 -6.46
CA ASN A 209 3.06 -9.17 -7.76
C ASN A 209 1.81 -8.30 -7.88
N GLU A 210 0.72 -8.68 -7.22
CA GLU A 210 -0.50 -7.86 -7.19
C GLU A 210 -0.23 -6.52 -6.50
N ILE A 211 0.47 -6.54 -5.37
CA ILE A 211 0.81 -5.34 -4.60
C ILE A 211 1.81 -4.48 -5.36
N GLU A 212 2.81 -5.09 -5.99
CA GLU A 212 3.78 -4.38 -6.84
C GLU A 212 3.08 -3.61 -7.96
N ARG A 213 2.13 -4.25 -8.64
CA ARG A 213 1.30 -3.60 -9.67
C ARG A 213 0.48 -2.46 -9.09
N GLN A 214 -0.14 -2.63 -7.92
CA GLN A 214 -0.88 -1.56 -7.26
C GLN A 214 0.03 -0.37 -6.89
N LEU A 215 1.26 -0.62 -6.42
CA LEU A 215 2.24 0.40 -6.11
C LEU A 215 2.73 1.14 -7.37
N GLN A 216 2.98 0.43 -8.45
CA GLN A 216 3.31 1.02 -9.76
C GLN A 216 2.19 1.95 -10.23
N MET A 217 0.94 1.51 -10.18
CA MET A 217 -0.23 2.33 -10.54
C MET A 217 -0.37 3.56 -9.65
N PHE A 218 -0.17 3.40 -8.34
CA PHE A 218 -0.21 4.51 -7.39
C PHE A 218 0.86 5.57 -7.72
N ASN A 219 2.09 5.13 -8.02
CA ASN A 219 3.18 6.02 -8.39
C ASN A 219 2.93 6.71 -9.74
N ALA A 220 2.45 5.98 -10.75
CA ALA A 220 2.06 6.53 -12.04
C ALA A 220 0.97 7.61 -11.89
N LYS A 221 -0.09 7.30 -11.13
CA LYS A 221 -1.15 8.27 -10.81
C LYS A 221 -0.57 9.51 -10.12
N LYS A 222 0.29 9.34 -9.11
CA LYS A 222 0.90 10.45 -8.36
C LYS A 222 1.69 11.37 -9.30
N HIS A 223 2.46 10.79 -10.22
CA HIS A 223 3.20 11.53 -11.24
C HIS A 223 2.26 12.31 -12.17
N LEU A 224 1.23 11.65 -12.72
CA LEU A 224 0.27 12.28 -13.63
C LEU A 224 -0.51 13.42 -12.96
N LEU A 225 -0.85 13.28 -11.67
CA LEU A 225 -1.58 14.29 -10.92
C LEU A 225 -0.84 15.65 -10.85
N VAL A 226 0.50 15.64 -10.91
CA VAL A 226 1.32 16.87 -10.92
C VAL A 226 0.96 17.78 -12.10
N SER A 227 0.63 17.19 -13.26
CA SER A 227 0.21 17.95 -14.46
C SER A 227 -1.07 18.75 -14.25
N TYR A 228 -1.89 18.41 -13.25
CA TYR A 228 -3.14 19.09 -12.91
C TYR A 228 -2.98 20.20 -11.85
N ASN A 229 -1.80 20.39 -11.25
CA ASN A 229 -1.61 21.33 -10.14
C ASN A 229 -2.08 22.76 -10.47
N GLY A 230 -1.82 23.23 -11.69
CA GLY A 230 -2.29 24.54 -12.16
C GLY A 230 -3.81 24.64 -12.13
N VAL A 231 -4.51 23.73 -12.81
CA VAL A 231 -5.99 23.77 -12.91
C VAL A 231 -6.71 23.47 -11.60
N ILE A 232 -6.07 22.73 -10.68
CA ILE A 232 -6.58 22.54 -9.32
C ILE A 232 -6.46 23.84 -8.51
N ARG A 233 -5.29 24.50 -8.55
CA ARG A 233 -5.04 25.75 -7.81
C ARG A 233 -5.97 26.87 -8.28
N GLU A 234 -6.17 26.97 -9.59
CA GLU A 234 -7.10 27.95 -10.19
C GLU A 234 -8.57 27.55 -10.05
N LYS A 235 -8.89 26.43 -9.39
CA LYS A 235 -10.24 25.89 -9.18
C LYS A 235 -11.04 25.66 -10.48
N VAL A 236 -10.34 25.47 -11.59
CA VAL A 236 -10.94 25.12 -12.89
C VAL A 236 -11.45 23.68 -12.86
N MET A 237 -10.69 22.79 -12.22
CA MET A 237 -11.08 21.40 -12.00
C MET A 237 -10.98 21.03 -10.52
N SER A 238 -11.92 20.22 -10.05
CA SER A 238 -11.85 19.70 -8.68
C SER A 238 -10.72 18.67 -8.55
N LYS A 239 -10.09 18.62 -7.38
CA LYS A 239 -9.07 17.60 -7.06
C LYS A 239 -9.58 16.18 -7.33
N ALA A 240 -10.82 15.88 -6.92
CA ALA A 240 -11.44 14.58 -7.14
C ALA A 240 -11.62 14.20 -8.62
N LEU A 241 -11.84 15.18 -9.51
CA LEU A 241 -11.89 14.93 -10.95
C LEU A 241 -10.50 14.66 -11.51
N CYS A 242 -9.51 15.46 -11.14
CA CYS A 242 -8.12 15.26 -11.54
C CYS A 242 -7.57 13.92 -11.02
N ASP A 243 -7.93 13.53 -9.80
CA ASP A 243 -7.56 12.24 -9.21
C ASP A 243 -8.12 11.04 -10.00
N ARG A 244 -9.33 11.16 -10.55
CA ARG A 244 -9.93 10.13 -11.40
C ARG A 244 -9.29 10.08 -12.79
N ALA A 245 -9.02 11.24 -13.38
CA ALA A 245 -8.34 11.32 -14.68
C ALA A 245 -6.92 10.74 -14.60
N ALA A 246 -6.11 11.19 -13.63
CA ALA A 246 -4.78 10.65 -13.37
C ALA A 246 -4.80 9.15 -13.03
N GLY A 247 -5.81 8.70 -12.27
CA GLY A 247 -6.01 7.28 -11.97
C GLY A 247 -6.38 6.43 -13.18
N SER A 248 -6.82 7.05 -14.28
CA SER A 248 -7.12 6.39 -15.56
C SER A 248 -5.97 6.53 -16.56
N GLY A 249 -4.77 6.95 -16.12
CA GLY A 249 -3.61 7.14 -16.99
C GLY A 249 -3.57 8.49 -17.71
N LEU A 250 -4.52 9.39 -17.48
CA LEU A 250 -4.61 10.65 -18.19
C LEU A 250 -3.85 11.77 -17.46
N SER A 251 -2.97 12.44 -18.19
CA SER A 251 -2.38 13.72 -17.79
C SER A 251 -3.19 14.91 -18.31
N PHE A 252 -2.93 16.10 -17.77
CA PHE A 252 -3.55 17.33 -18.28
C PHE A 252 -3.15 17.65 -19.73
N GLU A 253 -1.97 17.19 -20.18
CA GLU A 253 -1.57 17.31 -21.60
C GLU A 253 -2.47 16.49 -22.52
N HIS A 254 -2.87 15.27 -22.14
CA HIS A 254 -3.79 14.45 -22.93
C HIS A 254 -5.15 15.15 -23.12
N ILE A 255 -5.66 15.80 -22.07
CA ILE A 255 -6.90 16.59 -22.16
C ILE A 255 -6.73 17.76 -23.13
N LYS A 256 -5.61 18.49 -23.05
CA LYS A 256 -5.30 19.59 -23.99
C LYS A 256 -5.17 19.10 -25.42
N SER A 257 -4.49 17.98 -25.66
CA SER A 257 -4.34 17.37 -26.98
C SER A 257 -5.69 16.95 -27.56
N SER A 258 -6.59 16.38 -26.74
CA SER A 258 -7.95 16.03 -27.18
C SER A 258 -8.80 17.25 -27.53
N PHE A 259 -8.70 18.32 -26.73
CA PHE A 259 -9.36 19.59 -27.06
C PHE A 259 -8.83 20.20 -28.37
N ARG A 260 -7.52 20.13 -28.62
CA ARG A 260 -6.93 20.60 -29.90
C ARG A 260 -7.44 19.80 -31.10
N ARG A 261 -7.69 18.49 -30.92
CA ARG A 261 -8.12 17.59 -32.00
C ARG A 261 -9.60 17.73 -32.36
N ALA A 262 -10.48 17.80 -31.36
CA ALA A 262 -11.93 17.72 -31.57
C ALA A 262 -12.73 18.70 -30.69
N GLY A 263 -12.09 19.75 -30.19
CA GLY A 263 -12.73 20.77 -29.37
C GLY A 263 -13.40 20.19 -28.11
N GLN A 264 -14.60 20.67 -27.80
CA GLN A 264 -15.35 20.20 -26.64
C GLN A 264 -15.75 18.73 -26.73
N ASP A 265 -15.98 18.22 -27.94
CA ASP A 265 -16.43 16.83 -28.12
C ASP A 265 -15.28 15.84 -27.88
N GLY A 266 -14.04 16.22 -28.21
CA GLY A 266 -12.84 15.47 -27.80
C GLY A 266 -12.73 15.33 -26.28
N VAL A 267 -12.91 16.43 -25.54
CA VAL A 267 -12.88 16.39 -24.07
C VAL A 267 -14.03 15.56 -23.51
N ARG A 268 -15.24 15.67 -24.07
CA ARG A 268 -16.39 14.86 -23.64
C ARG A 268 -16.16 13.37 -23.85
N SER A 269 -15.54 12.96 -24.96
CA SER A 269 -15.26 11.54 -25.23
C SER A 269 -14.38 10.91 -24.16
N ILE A 270 -13.30 11.60 -23.75
CA ILE A 270 -12.39 11.17 -22.68
C ILE A 270 -13.13 10.95 -21.36
N PHE A 271 -14.01 11.87 -20.97
CA PHE A 271 -14.74 11.75 -19.70
C PHE A 271 -15.97 10.83 -19.78
N ALA A 272 -16.39 10.43 -20.98
CA ALA A 272 -17.51 9.51 -21.19
C ALA A 272 -17.09 8.03 -21.18
N GLU A 273 -15.81 7.73 -21.39
CA GLU A 273 -15.27 6.38 -21.30
C GLU A 273 -15.41 5.81 -19.88
N LYS A 274 -15.82 4.55 -19.81
CA LYS A 274 -15.98 3.83 -18.55
C LYS A 274 -14.66 3.21 -18.16
N THR A 275 -14.33 3.27 -16.87
CA THR A 275 -13.25 2.44 -16.32
C THR A 275 -13.68 0.97 -16.29
N SER A 276 -12.72 0.04 -16.35
CA SER A 276 -12.91 -1.42 -16.27
C SER A 276 -13.73 -1.88 -15.06
N ASN A 277 -13.79 -1.09 -13.98
CA ASN A 277 -14.58 -1.36 -12.78
C ASN A 277 -16.04 -0.86 -12.84
N GLY A 278 -16.55 -0.46 -14.01
CA GLY A 278 -17.95 -0.02 -14.20
C GLY A 278 -18.30 1.34 -13.57
N ASN A 279 -17.37 1.97 -12.84
CA ASN A 279 -17.54 3.32 -12.34
C ASN A 279 -17.44 4.30 -13.51
N GLN A 280 -18.55 4.99 -13.80
CA GLN A 280 -18.57 6.14 -14.69
C GLN A 280 -17.54 7.15 -14.18
N GLY A 281 -16.69 7.67 -15.06
CA GLY A 281 -16.04 8.97 -14.88
C GLY A 281 -17.12 10.05 -14.84
N SER A 282 -17.94 10.08 -13.79
CA SER A 282 -19.11 10.94 -13.72
C SER A 282 -18.69 12.42 -13.69
N VAL A 283 -18.81 13.08 -14.86
CA VAL A 283 -19.39 14.42 -15.10
C VAL A 283 -19.74 14.42 -16.60
N ILE A 284 -21.00 14.42 -17.07
CA ILE A 284 -21.97 15.53 -17.05
C ILE A 284 -23.38 14.91 -17.11
N ARG A 285 -24.22 15.08 -16.07
CA ARG A 285 -25.68 15.08 -16.29
C ARG A 285 -26.06 16.49 -16.73
N ARG A 286 -26.39 16.67 -18.01
CA ARG A 286 -27.18 17.83 -18.45
C ARG A 286 -28.56 17.73 -17.78
N LYS A 287 -28.99 18.79 -17.11
CA LYS A 287 -30.38 19.23 -17.23
C LYS A 287 -30.34 20.60 -17.91
N LEU A 288 -31.20 20.71 -18.91
CA LEU A 288 -31.51 21.92 -19.68
C LEU A 288 -31.78 23.10 -18.76
#